data_AF-A0A1D1ZNI6-F1
#
_entry.id   AF-A0A1D1ZNI6-F1
#
_cell.length_a   1.000
_cell.length_b   1.000
_cell.length_c   1.000
_cell.angle_alpha   90.00
_cell.angle_beta   90.00
_cell.angle_gamma   90.00
#
_symmetry.space_group_name_H-M   'P 1'
#
loop_
_entity.id
_entity.type
_entity.pdbx_description
1 polymer ?
#
loop_
_entity_poly.entity_id
_entity_poly.type
_entity_poly.pdbx_seq_one_letter_code
_entity_poly.pdbx_strand_id
1 'polypeptide(L)'
;MSRPVGSSCTGFRTSHLLSSAHSVAGPHPSCVFRSQSKLRERARHPLHSRRALRISSLDAAQGFDFESRTAQNLEEASTMFVGILGFGTFGQFLAARLVKAGHRVIATSRRDYTREAAAMGVEFFADVDDFCEEHPEVVILSTAILSLEKVLAALPVQRLKRSTLFVDVLSVKEFPKQAMLRMLPADADILCTHPMFGPDSGQGSWSGLNFMYEVARLVPGDAARQQRMQNFIRFFAREGCTMVELGCEEHDRQAASTQFITHTVGRMLGEMKLEPTPIDTRGFQSLLSLVGNTNNDSFDLYYGLFMYNPNATQELERLEHAFDSVKRQLFRRLHAKLRDQLFPSPSAPRPEGTFLEAPAAPPAAPALEPGIGVLPRGSQREAELVSSRSRKRASLENGS
;
A
#
# COMPACT_ATOMS: atom_id res chain seq x y z
N MET A 1 -17.22 -38.19 -48.44
CA MET A 1 -18.65 -37.94 -48.73
C MET A 1 -19.15 -36.93 -47.70
N SER A 2 -19.70 -35.76 -47.97
CA SER A 2 -19.92 -34.95 -49.17
C SER A 2 -20.21 -33.53 -48.68
N ARG A 3 -19.67 -32.52 -49.37
CA ARG A 3 -20.14 -31.11 -49.30
C ARG A 3 -21.56 -30.98 -49.88
N PRO A 4 -22.23 -29.82 -49.76
CA PRO A 4 -22.13 -28.72 -50.76
C PRO A 4 -21.90 -27.32 -50.10
N VAL A 5 -21.17 -26.33 -50.66
CA VAL A 5 -21.36 -25.47 -51.87
C VAL A 5 -22.62 -24.57 -51.75
N GLY A 6 -22.61 -23.24 -51.94
CA GLY A 6 -21.60 -22.24 -52.28
C GLY A 6 -22.24 -20.86 -52.66
N SER A 7 -21.38 -19.86 -52.88
CA SER A 7 -21.49 -18.70 -53.82
C SER A 7 -22.43 -17.53 -53.43
N SER A 8 -22.21 -16.24 -53.70
CA SER A 8 -21.41 -15.47 -54.70
C SER A 8 -21.31 -13.98 -54.25
N CYS A 9 -20.15 -13.31 -54.27
CA CYS A 9 -19.53 -12.49 -55.34
C CYS A 9 -20.30 -11.23 -55.82
N THR A 10 -19.67 -10.05 -55.66
CA THR A 10 -19.38 -8.96 -56.65
C THR A 10 -18.62 -7.84 -55.90
N GLY A 11 -17.54 -7.18 -56.33
CA GLY A 11 -16.85 -7.06 -57.61
C GLY A 11 -16.61 -5.57 -57.96
N PHE A 12 -15.42 -5.25 -58.50
CA PHE A 12 -14.93 -4.00 -59.17
C PHE A 12 -14.30 -2.87 -58.32
N ARG A 13 -13.22 -2.15 -58.72
CA ARG A 13 -12.01 -2.33 -59.58
C ARG A 13 -11.31 -0.93 -59.68
N THR A 14 -9.96 -0.92 -59.81
CA THR A 14 -9.05 0.04 -60.54
C THR A 14 -9.06 1.55 -60.21
N SER A 15 -8.04 2.42 -60.34
CA SER A 15 -6.57 2.52 -60.51
C SER A 15 -6.26 3.83 -61.29
N HIS A 16 -5.08 4.45 -61.09
CA HIS A 16 -4.46 5.59 -61.83
C HIS A 16 -4.85 7.03 -61.41
N LEU A 17 -4.08 8.12 -61.59
CA LEU A 17 -2.66 8.51 -61.69
C LEU A 17 -2.68 10.06 -61.85
N LEU A 18 -1.63 10.74 -61.36
CA LEU A 18 -0.97 11.97 -61.89
C LEU A 18 -1.61 13.39 -61.87
N SER A 19 -0.79 14.31 -61.33
CA SER A 19 -0.31 15.60 -61.89
C SER A 19 -0.99 16.94 -61.51
N SER A 20 -0.17 17.86 -60.96
CA SER A 20 0.14 19.25 -61.43
C SER A 20 0.59 20.11 -60.22
N ALA A 21 1.85 20.53 -60.04
CA ALA A 21 2.65 21.55 -60.74
C ALA A 21 2.19 23.01 -60.54
N HIS A 22 2.98 23.80 -59.79
CA HIS A 22 3.20 25.24 -60.04
C HIS A 22 4.62 25.66 -59.63
N SER A 23 5.21 26.50 -60.49
CA SER A 23 6.60 26.99 -60.56
C SER A 23 6.58 28.50 -60.74
N VAL A 24 7.55 29.23 -60.16
CA VAL A 24 8.01 30.57 -60.59
C VAL A 24 9.52 30.69 -60.22
N ALA A 25 10.47 30.50 -61.16
CA ALA A 25 11.31 31.50 -61.87
C ALA A 25 11.99 32.56 -60.97
N GLY A 26 13.32 32.72 -60.81
CA GLY A 26 14.47 32.92 -61.75
C GLY A 26 15.15 34.29 -61.40
N PRO A 27 16.31 34.76 -61.95
CA PRO A 27 17.39 34.13 -62.72
C PRO A 27 18.85 34.51 -62.27
N HIS A 28 19.85 33.88 -62.91
CA HIS A 28 21.30 34.23 -62.94
C HIS A 28 21.60 35.48 -63.82
N PRO A 29 22.85 36.01 -63.89
CA PRO A 29 23.88 35.49 -64.81
C PRO A 29 25.34 35.54 -64.29
N SER A 30 26.18 34.73 -64.94
CA SER A 30 27.63 34.62 -64.84
C SER A 30 28.34 35.48 -65.89
N CYS A 31 29.58 35.92 -65.63
CA CYS A 31 30.51 36.35 -66.67
C CYS A 31 31.97 36.12 -66.25
N VAL A 32 32.75 35.65 -67.23
CA VAL A 32 34.16 35.24 -67.22
C VAL A 32 35.02 36.44 -67.67
N PHE A 33 36.25 36.64 -67.17
CA PHE A 33 37.44 36.87 -68.02
C PHE A 33 38.78 36.91 -67.27
N ARG A 34 39.75 36.30 -67.96
CA ARG A 34 41.21 36.17 -67.86
C ARG A 34 41.97 37.49 -67.58
N SER A 35 43.14 37.41 -66.90
CA SER A 35 44.45 37.86 -67.43
C SER A 35 45.59 37.70 -66.39
N GLN A 36 46.76 37.26 -66.86
CA GLN A 36 48.02 37.14 -66.15
C GLN A 36 48.86 38.42 -66.29
N SER A 37 49.66 38.79 -65.28
CA SER A 37 51.13 39.00 -65.47
C SER A 37 51.87 39.47 -64.21
N LYS A 38 52.93 38.72 -63.93
CA LYS A 38 54.18 38.93 -63.16
C LYS A 38 54.57 40.37 -62.76
N LEU A 39 55.12 40.50 -61.54
CA LEU A 39 56.39 41.20 -61.27
C LEU A 39 57.01 40.73 -59.95
N ARG A 40 58.33 40.45 -60.00
CA ARG A 40 59.24 40.15 -58.88
C ARG A 40 59.83 41.46 -58.35
N GLU A 41 60.04 41.59 -57.03
CA GLU A 41 61.39 41.60 -56.40
C GLU A 41 61.40 42.09 -54.92
N ARG A 42 62.14 41.31 -54.11
CA ARG A 42 63.09 41.68 -53.03
C ARG A 42 62.65 42.41 -51.73
N ALA A 43 62.63 41.59 -50.66
CA ALA A 43 63.65 41.53 -49.58
C ALA A 43 63.40 42.15 -48.17
N ARG A 44 63.75 41.31 -47.17
CA ARG A 44 64.21 41.55 -45.77
C ARG A 44 63.20 41.52 -44.59
N HIS A 45 63.23 40.38 -43.85
CA HIS A 45 63.25 40.09 -42.39
C HIS A 45 62.64 41.05 -41.32
N PRO A 46 62.41 40.61 -40.05
CA PRO A 46 61.35 39.72 -39.58
C PRO A 46 60.62 40.30 -38.34
N LEU A 47 59.30 40.19 -38.20
CA LEU A 47 58.63 40.49 -36.93
C LEU A 47 57.59 39.42 -36.59
N HIS A 48 57.69 38.93 -35.36
CA HIS A 48 56.85 37.91 -34.74
C HIS A 48 55.35 38.14 -34.98
N SER A 49 54.65 37.13 -35.47
CA SER A 49 53.22 36.98 -35.19
C SER A 49 52.85 35.50 -35.08
N ARG A 50 52.02 35.24 -34.08
CA ARG A 50 51.75 33.96 -33.44
C ARG A 50 51.25 32.90 -34.42
N ARG A 51 51.75 31.67 -34.23
CA ARG A 51 51.21 30.43 -34.83
C ARG A 51 49.70 30.38 -34.56
N ALA A 52 48.88 30.48 -35.60
CA ALA A 52 47.45 30.21 -35.49
C ALA A 52 47.28 28.72 -35.14
N LEU A 53 46.91 28.44 -33.90
CA LEU A 53 46.46 27.11 -33.50
C LEU A 53 45.19 26.80 -34.30
N ARG A 54 45.27 25.81 -35.21
CA ARG A 54 44.08 25.18 -35.76
C ARG A 54 43.39 24.46 -34.60
N ILE A 55 42.33 25.08 -34.08
CA ILE A 55 41.39 24.39 -33.21
C ILE A 55 40.61 23.44 -34.12
N SER A 56 41.02 22.17 -34.16
CA SER A 56 40.11 21.10 -34.53
C SER A 56 39.14 20.94 -33.38
N SER A 57 37.88 21.31 -33.57
CA SER A 57 36.80 20.99 -32.65
C SER A 57 36.74 19.46 -32.52
N LEU A 58 37.38 18.92 -31.48
CA LEU A 58 37.04 17.61 -30.96
C LEU A 58 35.62 17.76 -30.41
N ASP A 59 34.71 17.04 -31.04
CA ASP A 59 33.29 17.02 -30.75
C ASP A 59 33.06 16.60 -29.29
N ALA A 60 32.93 17.58 -28.41
CA ALA A 60 32.72 17.39 -26.98
C ALA A 60 31.27 16.97 -26.65
N ALA A 61 30.42 16.75 -27.65
CA ALA A 61 29.02 16.36 -27.44
C ALA A 61 28.81 14.86 -27.13
N GLN A 62 29.82 14.00 -27.32
CA GLN A 62 29.65 12.55 -27.15
C GLN A 62 29.52 12.07 -25.69
N GLY A 63 29.99 12.84 -24.71
CA GLY A 63 29.95 12.43 -23.30
C GLY A 63 28.52 12.36 -22.72
N PHE A 64 27.64 13.26 -23.14
CA PHE A 64 26.27 13.37 -22.62
C PHE A 64 25.33 12.29 -23.18
N ASP A 65 25.57 11.85 -24.42
CA ASP A 65 24.78 10.80 -25.08
C ASP A 65 25.16 9.39 -24.59
N PHE A 66 26.40 9.18 -24.14
CA PHE A 66 26.81 7.86 -23.65
C PHE A 66 26.22 7.55 -22.27
N GLU A 67 26.24 8.51 -21.34
CA GLU A 67 25.66 8.33 -20.00
C GLU A 67 24.14 8.16 -20.07
N SER A 68 23.44 8.96 -20.87
CA SER A 68 21.99 8.85 -21.07
C SER A 68 21.58 7.54 -21.73
N ARG A 69 22.30 7.09 -22.77
CA ARG A 69 22.08 5.77 -23.38
C ARG A 69 22.42 4.63 -22.42
N THR A 70 23.47 4.77 -21.62
CA THR A 70 23.83 3.74 -20.62
C THR A 70 22.78 3.67 -19.52
N ALA A 71 22.25 4.81 -19.07
CA ALA A 71 21.14 4.89 -18.11
C ALA A 71 19.85 4.28 -18.69
N GLN A 72 19.49 4.62 -19.94
CA GLN A 72 18.36 4.02 -20.64
C GLN A 72 18.52 2.51 -20.82
N ASN A 73 19.71 2.04 -21.23
CA ASN A 73 20.01 0.61 -21.33
C ASN A 73 19.94 -0.09 -19.97
N LEU A 74 20.35 0.58 -18.88
CA LEU A 74 20.22 0.05 -17.52
C LEU A 74 18.75 0.02 -17.06
N GLU A 75 17.96 1.01 -17.43
CA GLU A 75 16.52 1.08 -17.16
C GLU A 75 15.79 -0.04 -17.91
N GLU A 76 16.03 -0.17 -19.22
CA GLU A 76 15.49 -1.24 -20.06
C GLU A 76 15.89 -2.62 -19.54
N ALA A 77 17.17 -2.82 -19.18
CA ALA A 77 17.67 -4.07 -18.56
C ALA A 77 17.12 -4.35 -17.16
N SER A 78 16.42 -3.39 -16.55
CA SER A 78 15.76 -3.53 -15.25
C SER A 78 14.23 -3.63 -15.33
N THR A 79 13.67 -3.53 -16.53
CA THR A 79 12.25 -3.85 -16.75
C THR A 79 12.01 -5.32 -16.45
N MET A 80 10.86 -5.63 -15.84
CA MET A 80 10.50 -6.96 -15.39
C MET A 80 9.15 -7.31 -15.98
N PHE A 81 8.94 -8.60 -16.23
CA PHE A 81 7.61 -9.12 -16.48
C PHE A 81 7.03 -9.72 -15.19
N VAL A 82 6.02 -9.03 -14.63
CA VAL A 82 5.41 -9.35 -13.34
C VAL A 82 3.99 -9.87 -13.52
N GLY A 83 3.68 -10.99 -12.88
CA GLY A 83 2.32 -11.49 -12.71
C GLY A 83 1.84 -11.32 -11.27
N ILE A 84 0.63 -10.80 -11.07
CA ILE A 84 0.03 -10.64 -9.74
C ILE A 84 -1.11 -11.66 -9.56
N LEU A 85 -0.93 -12.56 -8.59
CA LEU A 85 -1.95 -13.50 -8.13
C LEU A 85 -2.70 -12.88 -6.94
N GLY A 86 -3.94 -12.46 -7.17
CA GLY A 86 -4.74 -11.72 -6.18
C GLY A 86 -4.78 -10.22 -6.49
N PHE A 87 -5.72 -9.82 -7.35
CA PHE A 87 -5.86 -8.43 -7.80
C PHE A 87 -6.84 -7.61 -6.93
N GLY A 88 -6.78 -7.79 -5.61
CA GLY A 88 -7.53 -7.01 -4.63
C GLY A 88 -6.89 -5.63 -4.37
N THR A 89 -7.30 -4.95 -3.30
CA THR A 89 -6.83 -3.58 -2.97
C THR A 89 -5.31 -3.45 -2.98
N PHE A 90 -4.60 -4.37 -2.34
CA PHE A 90 -3.13 -4.32 -2.27
C PHE A 90 -2.46 -4.70 -3.60
N GLY A 91 -2.97 -5.71 -4.30
CA GLY A 91 -2.48 -6.10 -5.63
C GLY A 91 -2.61 -4.97 -6.65
N GLN A 92 -3.73 -4.24 -6.64
CA GLN A 92 -3.94 -3.06 -7.48
C GLN A 92 -2.99 -1.92 -7.11
N PHE A 93 -2.78 -1.68 -5.82
CA PHE A 93 -1.85 -0.68 -5.30
C PHE A 93 -0.41 -0.93 -5.78
N LEU A 94 0.06 -2.18 -5.74
CA LEU A 94 1.37 -2.55 -6.28
C LEU A 94 1.40 -2.45 -7.81
N ALA A 95 0.38 -2.95 -8.50
CA ALA A 95 0.31 -2.95 -9.95
C ALA A 95 0.43 -1.55 -10.55
N ALA A 96 -0.31 -0.58 -9.99
CA ALA A 96 -0.27 0.80 -10.46
C ALA A 96 1.14 1.40 -10.39
N ARG A 97 1.92 1.06 -9.35
CA ARG A 97 3.31 1.52 -9.18
C ARG A 97 4.28 0.79 -10.10
N LEU A 98 4.12 -0.53 -10.25
CA LEU A 98 4.92 -1.33 -11.17
C LEU A 98 4.75 -0.87 -12.64
N VAL A 99 3.51 -0.63 -13.08
CA VAL A 99 3.22 -0.12 -14.43
C VAL A 99 3.80 1.29 -14.61
N LYS A 100 3.65 2.16 -13.61
CA LYS A 100 4.23 3.51 -13.65
C LYS A 100 5.76 3.49 -13.77
N ALA A 101 6.42 2.49 -13.17
CA ALA A 101 7.85 2.27 -13.29
C ALA A 101 8.29 1.59 -14.61
N GLY A 102 7.35 1.34 -15.53
CA GLY A 102 7.62 0.78 -16.85
C GLY A 102 7.69 -0.75 -16.91
N HIS A 103 7.28 -1.45 -15.85
CA HIS A 103 7.23 -2.91 -15.85
C HIS A 103 5.99 -3.43 -16.60
N ARG A 104 6.12 -4.57 -17.28
CA ARG A 104 4.97 -5.27 -17.87
C ARG A 104 4.27 -6.02 -16.74
N VAL A 105 2.97 -5.77 -16.55
CA VAL A 105 2.18 -6.38 -15.49
C VAL A 105 0.97 -7.12 -16.06
N ILE A 106 0.82 -8.39 -15.67
CA ILE A 106 -0.41 -9.16 -15.86
C ILE A 106 -1.00 -9.52 -14.50
N ALA A 107 -2.29 -9.81 -14.44
CA ALA A 107 -2.94 -10.18 -13.19
C ALA A 107 -4.00 -11.26 -13.38
N THR A 108 -4.23 -12.03 -12.33
CA THR A 108 -5.40 -12.89 -12.21
C THR A 108 -5.90 -12.88 -10.77
N SER A 109 -7.19 -13.17 -10.58
CA SER A 109 -7.84 -13.14 -9.28
C SER A 109 -9.12 -13.95 -9.31
N ARG A 110 -9.60 -14.36 -8.13
CA ARG A 110 -10.89 -15.07 -8.00
C ARG A 110 -12.08 -14.25 -8.49
N ARG A 111 -12.03 -12.92 -8.32
CA ARG A 111 -13.06 -12.00 -8.82
C ARG A 111 -12.57 -11.40 -10.13
N ASP A 112 -13.51 -11.10 -11.03
CA ASP A 112 -13.23 -10.37 -12.25
C ASP A 112 -12.86 -8.92 -11.92
N TYR A 113 -11.67 -8.50 -12.38
CA TYR A 113 -11.16 -7.14 -12.28
C TYR A 113 -10.70 -6.60 -13.65
N THR A 114 -11.25 -7.15 -14.75
CA THR A 114 -10.84 -6.81 -16.12
C THR A 114 -10.87 -5.30 -16.37
N ARG A 115 -11.90 -4.60 -15.87
CA ARG A 115 -12.06 -3.15 -16.07
C ARG A 115 -11.03 -2.34 -15.29
N GLU A 116 -10.84 -2.68 -14.01
CA GLU A 116 -9.89 -2.03 -13.11
C GLU A 116 -8.46 -2.24 -13.60
N ALA A 117 -8.11 -3.46 -14.00
CA ALA A 117 -6.81 -3.80 -14.56
C ALA A 117 -6.53 -3.02 -15.86
N ALA A 118 -7.48 -2.99 -16.80
CA ALA A 118 -7.33 -2.26 -18.05
C ALA A 118 -7.11 -0.75 -17.82
N ALA A 119 -7.80 -0.16 -16.85
CA ALA A 119 -7.62 1.25 -16.49
C ALA A 119 -6.21 1.56 -15.95
N MET A 120 -5.51 0.57 -15.42
CA MET A 120 -4.14 0.67 -14.91
C MET A 120 -3.08 0.23 -15.92
N GLY A 121 -3.45 -0.18 -17.14
CA GLY A 121 -2.52 -0.75 -18.12
C GLY A 121 -2.05 -2.16 -17.77
N VAL A 122 -2.86 -2.90 -16.99
CA VAL A 122 -2.62 -4.30 -16.61
C VAL A 122 -3.53 -5.19 -17.44
N GLU A 123 -2.97 -6.24 -18.02
CA GLU A 123 -3.74 -7.29 -18.70
C GLU A 123 -4.25 -8.31 -17.67
N PHE A 124 -5.54 -8.62 -17.72
CA PHE A 124 -6.21 -9.47 -16.73
C PHE A 124 -6.67 -10.78 -17.35
N PHE A 125 -6.36 -11.88 -16.66
CA PHE A 125 -6.75 -13.23 -17.05
C PHE A 125 -7.76 -13.78 -16.03
N ALA A 126 -8.93 -14.18 -16.53
CA ALA A 126 -9.95 -14.81 -15.69
C ALA A 126 -9.55 -16.24 -15.26
N ASP A 127 -8.79 -16.92 -16.12
CA ASP A 127 -8.29 -18.27 -15.89
C ASP A 127 -6.80 -18.25 -15.48
N VAL A 128 -6.46 -19.09 -14.51
CA VAL A 128 -5.09 -19.14 -13.96
C VAL A 128 -4.13 -19.89 -14.88
N ASP A 129 -4.62 -20.82 -15.70
CA ASP A 129 -3.78 -21.52 -16.66
C ASP A 129 -3.33 -20.55 -17.76
N ASP A 130 -4.24 -19.73 -18.30
CA ASP A 130 -3.90 -18.67 -19.28
C ASP A 130 -2.87 -17.67 -18.71
N PHE A 131 -3.06 -17.24 -17.45
CA PHE A 131 -2.07 -16.40 -16.75
C PHE A 131 -0.68 -17.04 -16.67
N CYS A 132 -0.61 -18.36 -16.45
CA CYS A 132 0.67 -19.07 -16.34
C CYS A 132 1.34 -19.30 -17.70
N GLU A 133 0.57 -19.44 -18.79
CA GLU A 133 1.10 -19.57 -20.17
C GLU A 133 1.81 -18.30 -20.65
N GLU A 134 1.50 -17.14 -20.09
CA GLU A 134 2.25 -15.93 -20.37
C GLU A 134 3.68 -15.97 -19.81
N HIS A 135 3.99 -16.88 -18.89
CA HIS A 135 5.32 -17.07 -18.30
C HIS A 135 5.92 -15.80 -17.66
N PRO A 136 5.23 -15.16 -16.69
CA PRO A 136 5.80 -14.07 -15.93
C PRO A 136 7.11 -14.49 -15.24
N GLU A 137 8.07 -13.56 -15.21
CA GLU A 137 9.37 -13.77 -14.58
C GLU A 137 9.26 -13.73 -13.06
N VAL A 138 8.41 -12.84 -12.55
CA VAL A 138 8.10 -12.66 -11.14
C VAL A 138 6.61 -12.87 -10.93
N VAL A 139 6.24 -13.73 -9.98
CA VAL A 139 4.85 -13.96 -9.57
C VAL A 139 4.67 -13.47 -8.14
N ILE A 140 3.86 -12.42 -7.97
CA ILE A 140 3.55 -11.83 -6.66
C ILE A 140 2.24 -12.45 -6.12
N LEU A 141 2.31 -13.06 -4.96
CA LEU A 141 1.19 -13.59 -4.19
C LEU A 141 0.60 -12.47 -3.33
N SER A 142 -0.44 -11.81 -3.84
CA SER A 142 -1.16 -10.70 -3.19
C SER A 142 -2.59 -11.12 -2.80
N THR A 143 -2.72 -12.34 -2.26
CA THR A 143 -3.99 -12.88 -1.79
C THR A 143 -4.16 -12.68 -0.29
N ALA A 144 -5.36 -12.95 0.25
CA ALA A 144 -5.56 -12.93 1.69
C ALA A 144 -4.74 -14.05 2.35
N ILE A 145 -4.22 -13.79 3.56
CA ILE A 145 -3.40 -14.76 4.33
C ILE A 145 -4.12 -16.12 4.41
N LEU A 146 -5.41 -16.10 4.76
CA LEU A 146 -6.25 -17.30 4.91
C LEU A 146 -6.40 -18.13 3.63
N SER A 147 -6.11 -17.55 2.46
CA SER A 147 -6.33 -18.18 1.15
C SER A 147 -5.06 -18.69 0.47
N LEU A 148 -3.88 -18.40 1.04
CA LEU A 148 -2.59 -18.65 0.39
C LEU A 148 -2.40 -20.11 -0.04
N GLU A 149 -2.51 -21.06 0.89
CA GLU A 149 -2.28 -22.48 0.57
C GLU A 149 -3.28 -22.99 -0.48
N LYS A 150 -4.54 -22.56 -0.43
CA LYS A 150 -5.54 -22.91 -1.44
C LYS A 150 -5.16 -22.38 -2.82
N VAL A 151 -4.63 -21.16 -2.89
CA VAL A 151 -4.19 -20.53 -4.14
C VAL A 151 -2.96 -21.25 -4.68
N LEU A 152 -1.97 -21.54 -3.82
CA LEU A 152 -0.78 -22.31 -4.21
C LEU A 152 -1.13 -23.71 -4.72
N ALA A 153 -2.08 -24.40 -4.09
CA ALA A 153 -2.52 -25.73 -4.50
C ALA A 153 -3.21 -25.74 -5.87
N ALA A 154 -3.87 -24.65 -6.24
CA ALA A 154 -4.58 -24.52 -7.51
C ALA A 154 -3.69 -23.97 -8.64
N LEU A 155 -2.48 -23.50 -8.34
CA LEU A 155 -1.60 -22.86 -9.32
C LEU A 155 -0.91 -23.92 -10.20
N PRO A 156 -1.08 -23.90 -11.54
CA PRO A 156 -0.43 -24.86 -12.44
C PRO A 156 1.05 -24.52 -12.65
N VAL A 157 1.86 -24.64 -11.59
CA VAL A 157 3.28 -24.25 -11.54
C VAL A 157 4.14 -24.89 -12.65
N GLN A 158 3.73 -26.06 -13.17
CA GLN A 158 4.39 -26.74 -14.28
C GLN A 158 4.32 -25.97 -15.61
N ARG A 159 3.36 -25.04 -15.76
CA ARG A 159 3.25 -24.15 -16.91
C ARG A 159 4.17 -22.94 -16.81
N LEU A 160 4.68 -22.64 -15.61
CA LEU A 160 5.63 -21.55 -15.41
C LEU A 160 7.06 -21.99 -15.73
N LYS A 161 7.93 -21.02 -16.00
CA LYS A 161 9.36 -21.30 -16.14
C LYS A 161 9.90 -21.77 -14.79
N ARG A 162 10.81 -22.75 -14.82
CA ARG A 162 11.53 -23.23 -13.62
C ARG A 162 12.27 -22.11 -12.89
N SER A 163 12.68 -21.07 -13.61
CA SER A 163 13.35 -19.91 -13.05
C SER A 163 12.41 -18.84 -12.54
N THR A 164 11.09 -19.00 -12.57
CA THR A 164 10.15 -18.00 -12.05
C THR A 164 10.42 -17.72 -10.56
N LEU A 165 10.46 -16.43 -10.23
CA LEU A 165 10.59 -15.95 -8.86
C LEU A 165 9.21 -15.78 -8.24
N PHE A 166 8.95 -16.46 -7.14
CA PHE A 166 7.75 -16.26 -6.33
C PHE A 166 8.02 -15.28 -5.21
N VAL A 167 7.13 -14.30 -5.08
CA VAL A 167 7.20 -13.28 -4.05
C VAL A 167 5.89 -13.26 -3.29
N ASP A 168 5.91 -13.40 -1.97
CA ASP A 168 4.73 -13.09 -1.16
C ASP A 168 4.80 -11.68 -0.60
N VAL A 169 3.65 -11.04 -0.46
CA VAL A 169 3.49 -9.71 0.16
C VAL A 169 2.51 -9.73 1.33
N LEU A 170 2.35 -10.89 1.98
CA LEU A 170 1.41 -11.05 3.09
C LEU A 170 1.90 -10.28 4.33
N SER A 171 1.01 -10.01 5.28
CA SER A 171 1.38 -9.27 6.50
C SER A 171 1.97 -10.13 7.63
N VAL A 172 2.00 -11.46 7.44
CA VAL A 172 2.76 -12.43 8.25
C VAL A 172 3.78 -13.12 7.35
N LYS A 173 4.85 -13.68 7.88
CA LYS A 173 6.00 -14.11 7.08
C LYS A 173 6.43 -15.56 7.28
N GLU A 174 6.34 -16.10 8.50
CA GLU A 174 6.73 -17.48 8.77
C GLU A 174 5.81 -18.48 8.04
N PHE A 175 4.50 -18.23 8.09
CA PHE A 175 3.50 -19.02 7.37
C PHE A 175 3.71 -19.06 5.84
N PRO A 176 3.76 -17.93 5.10
CA PRO A 176 3.96 -17.98 3.65
C PRO A 176 5.32 -18.57 3.25
N LYS A 177 6.39 -18.30 4.00
CA LYS A 177 7.70 -18.93 3.78
C LYS A 177 7.59 -20.45 3.79
N GLN A 178 6.99 -21.00 4.85
CA GLN A 178 6.83 -22.45 4.99
C GLN A 178 5.89 -23.05 3.93
N ALA A 179 4.79 -22.37 3.60
CA ALA A 179 3.86 -22.81 2.57
C ALA A 179 4.53 -22.85 1.19
N MET A 180 5.23 -21.78 0.80
CA MET A 180 5.93 -21.70 -0.48
C MET A 180 7.07 -22.72 -0.58
N LEU A 181 7.89 -22.88 0.45
CA LEU A 181 8.98 -23.87 0.45
C LEU A 181 8.48 -25.30 0.30
N ARG A 182 7.32 -25.61 0.89
CA ARG A 182 6.70 -26.94 0.86
C ARG A 182 5.98 -27.24 -0.46
N MET A 183 5.28 -26.26 -1.00
CA MET A 183 4.33 -26.45 -2.11
C MET A 183 4.89 -26.10 -3.48
N LEU A 184 5.85 -25.17 -3.55
CA LEU A 184 6.47 -24.79 -4.83
C LEU A 184 7.59 -25.77 -5.22
N PRO A 185 7.81 -25.99 -6.53
CA PRO A 185 8.91 -26.82 -7.02
C PRO A 185 10.26 -26.44 -6.43
N ALA A 186 11.15 -27.42 -6.17
CA ALA A 186 12.45 -27.19 -5.53
C ALA A 186 13.37 -26.25 -6.33
N ASP A 187 13.13 -26.15 -7.63
CA ASP A 187 13.84 -25.28 -8.55
C ASP A 187 13.25 -23.86 -8.65
N ALA A 188 12.14 -23.53 -7.99
CA ALA A 188 11.60 -22.15 -7.97
C ALA A 188 12.35 -21.24 -6.98
N ASP A 189 12.58 -19.97 -7.33
CA ASP A 189 13.11 -18.97 -6.40
C ASP A 189 11.99 -18.40 -5.52
N ILE A 190 12.31 -18.08 -4.26
CA ILE A 190 11.34 -17.58 -3.26
C ILE A 190 11.93 -16.38 -2.53
N LEU A 191 11.19 -15.27 -2.57
CA LEU A 191 11.44 -14.06 -1.79
C LEU A 191 10.22 -13.78 -0.90
N CYS A 192 10.41 -13.75 0.41
CA CYS A 192 9.34 -13.37 1.32
C CYS A 192 9.42 -11.87 1.58
N THR A 193 8.33 -11.13 1.44
CA THR A 193 8.35 -9.67 1.62
C THR A 193 7.15 -9.16 2.40
N HIS A 194 7.31 -8.00 3.00
CA HIS A 194 6.21 -7.24 3.58
C HIS A 194 6.50 -5.74 3.41
N PRO A 195 5.88 -5.10 2.42
CA PRO A 195 5.78 -3.65 2.42
C PRO A 195 4.99 -3.24 3.67
N MET A 196 5.61 -2.56 4.64
CA MET A 196 4.99 -2.19 5.92
C MET A 196 4.02 -0.99 5.76
N PHE A 197 3.40 -0.89 4.59
CA PHE A 197 2.56 0.19 4.15
C PHE A 197 1.54 -0.34 3.14
N GLY A 198 0.42 0.37 3.00
CA GLY A 198 -0.69 0.00 2.13
C GLY A 198 -1.21 1.20 1.33
N PRO A 199 -2.38 1.05 0.69
CA PRO A 199 -3.03 2.12 -0.06
C PRO A 199 -3.18 3.40 0.77
N ASP A 200 -3.52 3.29 2.06
CA ASP A 200 -3.78 4.44 2.93
C ASP A 200 -2.48 5.13 3.39
N SER A 201 -1.43 4.37 3.70
CA SER A 201 -0.15 4.91 4.18
C SER A 201 0.86 5.21 3.07
N GLY A 202 0.67 4.68 1.87
CA GLY A 202 1.59 4.79 0.73
C GLY A 202 1.00 5.43 -0.53
N GLN A 203 -0.17 6.08 -0.44
CA GLN A 203 -0.87 6.69 -1.59
C GLN A 203 0.02 7.69 -2.37
N GLY A 204 0.79 8.50 -1.64
CA GLY A 204 1.61 9.58 -2.21
C GLY A 204 2.97 9.10 -2.71
N SER A 205 3.85 8.73 -1.79
CA SER A 205 5.21 8.28 -2.06
C SER A 205 5.54 7.09 -1.17
N TRP A 206 6.44 6.21 -1.63
CA TRP A 206 6.99 5.14 -0.80
C TRP A 206 8.33 5.52 -0.16
N SER A 207 8.77 6.76 -0.36
CA SER A 207 10.00 7.30 0.21
C SER A 207 9.99 7.24 1.74
N GLY A 208 10.98 6.57 2.31
CA GLY A 208 11.11 6.38 3.76
C GLY A 208 10.12 5.38 4.38
N LEU A 209 9.28 4.71 3.58
CA LEU A 209 8.44 3.62 4.07
C LEU A 209 9.24 2.32 4.14
N ASN A 210 9.04 1.54 5.20
CA ASN A 210 9.78 0.31 5.41
C ASN A 210 9.30 -0.78 4.44
N PHE A 211 10.26 -1.43 3.77
CA PHE A 211 10.04 -2.64 2.98
C PHE A 211 10.90 -3.77 3.55
N MET A 212 10.24 -4.74 4.18
CA MET A 212 10.91 -5.91 4.74
C MET A 212 11.04 -7.02 3.69
N TYR A 213 12.18 -7.71 3.67
CA TYR A 213 12.37 -8.89 2.83
C TYR A 213 13.30 -9.95 3.46
N GLU A 214 13.09 -11.22 3.07
CA GLU A 214 14.00 -12.35 3.29
C GLU A 214 14.14 -13.17 2.00
N VAL A 215 15.37 -13.50 1.61
CA VAL A 215 15.64 -14.48 0.55
C VAL A 215 15.47 -15.89 1.13
N ALA A 216 14.27 -16.45 1.00
CA ALA A 216 13.97 -17.79 1.52
C ALA A 216 14.57 -18.91 0.66
N ARG A 217 14.64 -18.72 -0.66
CA ARG A 217 15.31 -19.67 -1.57
C ARG A 217 15.80 -18.97 -2.84
N LEU A 218 17.09 -19.07 -3.11
CA LEU A 218 17.68 -18.72 -4.41
C LEU A 218 18.46 -19.93 -4.91
N VAL A 219 18.01 -20.53 -6.02
CA VAL A 219 18.65 -21.73 -6.56
C VAL A 219 20.00 -21.35 -7.19
N PRO A 220 21.11 -22.00 -6.79
CA PRO A 220 22.43 -21.70 -7.35
C PRO A 220 22.54 -22.04 -8.85
N GLY A 221 23.46 -21.36 -9.55
CA GLY A 221 23.92 -21.76 -10.88
C GLY A 221 23.44 -20.90 -12.05
N ASP A 222 22.68 -19.83 -11.81
CA ASP A 222 22.24 -18.91 -12.87
C ASP A 222 22.27 -17.45 -12.40
N ALA A 223 23.15 -16.65 -13.02
CA ALA A 223 23.26 -15.21 -12.74
C ALA A 223 21.98 -14.44 -13.07
N ALA A 224 21.16 -14.92 -14.02
CA ALA A 224 19.90 -14.28 -14.36
C ALA A 224 18.86 -14.39 -13.22
N ARG A 225 18.86 -15.48 -12.45
CA ARG A 225 18.00 -15.63 -11.26
C ARG A 225 18.33 -14.59 -10.20
N GLN A 226 19.61 -14.47 -9.89
CA GLN A 226 20.09 -13.48 -8.93
C GLN A 226 19.76 -12.06 -9.39
N GLN A 227 19.99 -11.76 -10.68
CA GLN A 227 19.67 -10.45 -11.24
C GLN A 227 18.17 -10.14 -11.17
N ARG A 228 17.29 -11.11 -11.47
CA ARG A 228 15.83 -10.93 -11.39
C ARG A 228 15.38 -10.61 -9.96
N MET A 229 15.85 -11.37 -8.97
CA MET A 229 15.53 -11.12 -7.57
C MET A 229 16.03 -9.75 -7.12
N GLN A 230 17.26 -9.38 -7.49
CA GLN A 230 17.80 -8.08 -7.17
C GLN A 230 17.06 -6.95 -7.89
N ASN A 231 16.61 -7.12 -9.13
CA ASN A 231 15.78 -6.14 -9.84
C ASN A 231 14.48 -5.88 -9.08
N PHE A 232 13.84 -6.95 -8.58
CA PHE A 232 12.63 -6.82 -7.77
C PHE A 232 12.86 -6.09 -6.45
N ILE A 233 13.93 -6.42 -5.71
CA ILE A 233 14.28 -5.71 -4.47
C ILE A 233 14.64 -4.24 -4.76
N ARG A 234 15.40 -3.99 -5.84
CA ARG A 234 15.81 -2.63 -6.24
C ARG A 234 14.63 -1.77 -6.69
N PHE A 235 13.54 -2.35 -7.18
CA PHE A 235 12.33 -1.59 -7.49
C PHE A 235 11.82 -0.81 -6.27
N PHE A 236 11.67 -1.46 -5.11
CA PHE A 236 11.27 -0.77 -3.88
C PHE A 236 12.32 0.26 -3.40
N ALA A 237 13.60 -0.07 -3.53
CA ALA A 237 14.67 0.88 -3.19
C ALA A 237 14.64 2.14 -4.07
N ARG A 238 14.34 2.00 -5.37
CA ARG A 238 14.21 3.12 -6.33
C ARG A 238 12.97 3.97 -6.05
N GLU A 239 11.89 3.36 -5.55
CA GLU A 239 10.71 4.08 -5.04
C GLU A 239 10.98 4.79 -3.69
N GLY A 240 12.19 4.66 -3.15
CA GLY A 240 12.69 5.36 -1.97
C GLY A 240 12.42 4.63 -0.64
N CYS A 241 12.00 3.37 -0.67
CA CYS A 241 11.75 2.61 0.55
C CYS A 241 13.01 2.47 1.42
N THR A 242 12.80 2.41 2.73
CA THR A 242 13.82 1.92 3.67
C THR A 242 13.84 0.40 3.61
N MET A 243 14.90 -0.15 3.04
CA MET A 243 15.06 -1.59 2.81
C MET A 243 15.50 -2.29 4.10
N VAL A 244 14.72 -3.26 4.56
CA VAL A 244 14.95 -3.98 5.83
C VAL A 244 15.07 -5.48 5.56
N GLU A 245 16.30 -5.99 5.53
CA GLU A 245 16.54 -7.43 5.46
C GLU A 245 16.37 -8.06 6.84
N LEU A 246 15.38 -8.95 6.99
CA LEU A 246 15.01 -9.52 8.28
C LEU A 246 14.48 -10.94 8.10
N GLY A 247 14.82 -11.87 8.99
CA GLY A 247 14.24 -13.23 8.94
C GLY A 247 12.73 -13.20 9.20
N CYS A 248 11.98 -14.09 8.55
CA CYS A 248 10.52 -14.20 8.66
C CYS A 248 10.04 -14.45 10.10
N GLU A 249 10.77 -15.27 10.85
CA GLU A 249 10.50 -15.58 12.25
C GLU A 249 10.67 -14.33 13.13
N GLU A 250 11.74 -13.57 12.87
CA GLU A 250 12.02 -12.31 13.58
C GLU A 250 11.05 -11.20 13.18
N HIS A 251 10.66 -11.14 11.91
CA HIS A 251 9.58 -10.28 11.44
C HIS A 251 8.30 -10.55 12.21
N ASP A 252 7.84 -11.81 12.27
CA ASP A 252 6.56 -12.12 12.91
C ASP A 252 6.59 -11.84 14.41
N ARG A 253 7.73 -12.06 15.08
CA ARG A 253 7.96 -11.66 16.46
C ARG A 253 7.78 -10.14 16.66
N GLN A 254 8.39 -9.32 15.79
CA GLN A 254 8.27 -7.87 15.87
C GLN A 254 6.87 -7.38 15.47
N ALA A 255 6.29 -7.92 14.40
CA ALA A 255 4.98 -7.56 13.87
C ALA A 255 3.85 -7.88 14.86
N ALA A 256 3.98 -8.95 15.66
CA ALA A 256 3.04 -9.25 16.74
C ALA A 256 2.95 -8.08 17.75
N SER A 257 4.09 -7.56 18.20
CA SER A 257 4.15 -6.48 19.19
C SER A 257 3.86 -5.08 18.63
N THR A 258 3.85 -4.93 17.31
CA THR A 258 3.71 -3.63 16.63
C THR A 258 2.44 -3.57 15.79
N GLN A 259 2.43 -4.20 14.61
CA GLN A 259 1.31 -4.21 13.68
C GLN A 259 0.06 -4.84 14.31
N PHE A 260 0.17 -6.05 14.86
CA PHE A 260 -0.99 -6.76 15.41
C PHE A 260 -1.61 -6.03 16.61
N ILE A 261 -0.80 -5.49 17.52
CA ILE A 261 -1.27 -4.62 18.61
C ILE A 261 -1.96 -3.37 18.07
N THR A 262 -1.37 -2.71 17.05
CA THR A 262 -1.94 -1.51 16.43
C THR A 262 -3.33 -1.79 15.84
N HIS A 263 -3.49 -2.90 15.11
CA HIS A 263 -4.80 -3.33 14.61
C HIS A 263 -5.78 -3.70 15.73
N THR A 264 -5.31 -4.39 16.77
CA THR A 264 -6.16 -4.79 17.90
C THR A 264 -6.71 -3.57 18.63
N VAL A 265 -5.85 -2.58 18.93
CA VAL A 265 -6.26 -1.33 19.57
C VAL A 265 -7.19 -0.54 18.66
N GLY A 266 -6.86 -0.38 17.38
CA GLY A 266 -7.70 0.34 16.41
C GLY A 266 -9.10 -0.27 16.29
N ARG A 267 -9.21 -1.59 16.19
CA ARG A 267 -10.51 -2.30 16.14
C ARG A 267 -11.27 -2.22 17.45
N MET A 268 -10.61 -2.37 18.60
CA MET A 268 -11.24 -2.20 19.91
C MET A 268 -11.85 -0.79 20.06
N LEU A 269 -11.12 0.24 19.65
CA LEU A 269 -11.62 1.62 19.63
C LEU A 269 -12.76 1.80 18.61
N GLY A 270 -12.71 1.08 17.48
CA GLY A 270 -13.81 1.01 16.52
C GLY A 270 -15.10 0.44 17.11
N GLU A 271 -15.00 -0.63 17.90
CA GLU A 271 -16.14 -1.24 18.62
C GLU A 271 -16.75 -0.29 19.68
N MET A 272 -15.95 0.62 20.24
CA MET A 272 -16.44 1.68 21.13
C MET A 272 -17.27 2.75 20.39
N LYS A 273 -17.28 2.74 19.05
CA LYS A 273 -17.98 3.71 18.20
C LYS A 273 -17.62 5.15 18.56
N LEU A 274 -16.32 5.44 18.58
CA LEU A 274 -15.81 6.78 18.86
C LEU A 274 -16.28 7.76 17.78
N GLU A 275 -16.73 8.94 18.21
CA GLU A 275 -17.20 10.03 17.35
C GLU A 275 -16.36 11.30 17.60
N PRO A 276 -16.09 12.12 16.58
CA PRO A 276 -15.45 13.42 16.74
C PRO A 276 -16.27 14.35 17.64
N THR A 277 -15.59 15.24 18.38
CA THR A 277 -16.22 16.22 19.26
C THR A 277 -15.64 17.62 19.05
N PRO A 278 -16.35 18.70 19.44
CA PRO A 278 -15.82 20.06 19.38
C PRO A 278 -14.57 20.32 20.25
N ILE A 279 -14.25 19.40 21.17
CA ILE A 279 -13.14 19.53 22.14
C ILE A 279 -12.05 18.47 21.91
N ASP A 280 -11.97 17.92 20.69
CA ASP A 280 -10.99 16.89 20.36
C ASP A 280 -9.56 17.34 20.62
N THR A 281 -8.87 16.57 21.46
CA THR A 281 -7.42 16.74 21.63
C THR A 281 -6.69 16.17 20.41
N ARG A 282 -5.46 16.63 20.17
CA ARG A 282 -4.59 16.05 19.12
C ARG A 282 -4.41 14.54 19.29
N GLY A 283 -4.31 14.06 20.54
CA GLY A 283 -4.21 12.64 20.83
C GLY A 283 -5.47 11.86 20.40
N PHE A 284 -6.66 12.41 20.67
CA PHE A 284 -7.91 11.79 20.24
C PHE A 284 -8.07 11.78 18.72
N GLN A 285 -7.64 12.83 18.02
CA GLN A 285 -7.60 12.86 16.55
C GLN A 285 -6.71 11.74 15.97
N SER A 286 -5.59 11.45 16.61
CA SER A 286 -4.73 10.31 16.23
C SER A 286 -5.43 8.96 16.46
N LEU A 287 -6.22 8.81 17.53
CA LEU A 287 -7.02 7.61 17.77
C LEU A 287 -8.11 7.42 16.71
N LEU A 288 -8.83 8.49 16.35
CA LEU A 288 -9.82 8.44 15.27
C LEU A 288 -9.17 8.06 13.93
N SER A 289 -7.97 8.61 13.65
CA SER A 289 -7.20 8.26 12.45
C SER A 289 -6.77 6.79 12.47
N LEU A 290 -6.35 6.26 13.63
CA LEU A 290 -6.04 4.85 13.80
C LEU A 290 -7.26 3.95 13.55
N VAL A 291 -8.43 4.31 14.09
CA VAL A 291 -9.70 3.60 13.85
C VAL A 291 -10.01 3.57 12.35
N GLY A 292 -9.92 4.72 11.67
CA GLY A 292 -10.14 4.81 10.23
C GLY A 292 -9.22 3.87 9.44
N ASN A 293 -7.91 3.98 9.67
CA ASN A 293 -6.91 3.17 8.96
C ASN A 293 -7.09 1.67 9.21
N THR A 294 -7.39 1.26 10.44
CA THR A 294 -7.50 -0.17 10.79
C THR A 294 -8.84 -0.80 10.41
N ASN A 295 -9.90 0.00 10.28
CA ASN A 295 -11.23 -0.47 9.83
C ASN A 295 -11.38 -0.51 8.31
N ASN A 296 -10.55 0.22 7.56
CA ASN A 296 -10.48 0.08 6.10
C ASN A 296 -9.97 -1.31 5.68
N ASP A 297 -9.14 -1.93 6.51
CA ASP A 297 -8.69 -3.30 6.31
C ASP A 297 -9.75 -4.34 6.67
N SER A 298 -9.81 -5.41 5.88
CA SER A 298 -10.77 -6.49 6.08
C SER A 298 -10.56 -7.19 7.43
N PHE A 299 -11.65 -7.68 8.02
CA PHE A 299 -11.54 -8.50 9.23
C PHE A 299 -10.72 -9.78 8.97
N ASP A 300 -10.83 -10.36 7.77
CA ASP A 300 -10.02 -11.52 7.36
C ASP A 300 -8.51 -11.25 7.44
N LEU A 301 -8.06 -10.02 7.11
CA LEU A 301 -6.65 -9.64 7.27
C LEU A 301 -6.25 -9.71 8.74
N TYR A 302 -7.01 -9.04 9.61
CA TYR A 302 -6.75 -9.03 11.05
C TYR A 302 -6.79 -10.42 11.68
N TYR A 303 -7.79 -11.21 11.31
CA TYR A 303 -7.89 -12.60 11.76
C TYR A 303 -6.69 -13.42 11.26
N GLY A 304 -6.20 -13.17 10.04
CA GLY A 304 -4.98 -13.76 9.52
C GLY A 304 -3.72 -13.38 10.32
N LEU A 305 -3.60 -12.12 10.77
CA LEU A 305 -2.51 -11.68 11.63
C LEU A 305 -2.49 -12.46 12.96
N PHE A 306 -3.66 -12.76 13.52
CA PHE A 306 -3.77 -13.54 14.75
C PHE A 306 -3.49 -15.03 14.50
N MET A 307 -4.15 -15.63 13.51
CA MET A 307 -4.12 -17.07 13.29
C MET A 307 -2.76 -17.59 12.82
N TYR A 308 -2.05 -16.78 12.02
CA TYR A 308 -0.82 -17.21 11.34
C TYR A 308 0.44 -16.56 11.89
N ASN A 309 0.35 -15.86 13.03
CA ASN A 309 1.51 -15.42 13.79
C ASN A 309 1.48 -16.07 15.19
N PRO A 310 2.38 -17.03 15.48
CA PRO A 310 2.36 -17.75 16.76
C PRO A 310 2.59 -16.84 17.98
N ASN A 311 3.14 -15.64 17.79
CA ASN A 311 3.40 -14.67 18.85
C ASN A 311 2.19 -13.80 19.19
N ALA A 312 1.13 -13.80 18.37
CA ALA A 312 -0.01 -12.88 18.52
C ALA A 312 -0.78 -13.10 19.84
N THR A 313 -0.99 -14.35 20.26
CA THR A 313 -1.69 -14.67 21.51
C THR A 313 -0.99 -14.07 22.73
N GLN A 314 0.33 -14.18 22.82
CA GLN A 314 1.10 -13.63 23.94
C GLN A 314 0.99 -12.10 23.99
N GLU A 315 1.03 -11.42 22.85
CA GLU A 315 0.90 -9.96 22.81
C GLU A 315 -0.54 -9.51 23.13
N LEU A 316 -1.56 -10.30 22.78
CA LEU A 316 -2.94 -10.04 23.17
C LEU A 316 -3.14 -10.14 24.69
N GLU A 317 -2.63 -11.20 25.32
CA GLU A 317 -2.65 -11.37 26.78
C GLU A 317 -1.90 -10.24 27.50
N ARG A 318 -0.75 -9.84 26.94
CA ARG A 318 0.04 -8.71 27.46
C ARG A 318 -0.75 -7.39 27.39
N LEU A 319 -1.48 -7.15 26.31
CA LEU A 319 -2.35 -5.98 26.16
C LEU A 319 -3.49 -5.99 27.20
N GLU A 320 -4.15 -7.13 27.39
CA GLU A 320 -5.21 -7.30 28.38
C GLU A 320 -4.69 -7.05 29.81
N HIS A 321 -3.57 -7.66 30.17
CA HIS A 321 -2.93 -7.44 31.47
C HIS A 321 -2.53 -5.98 31.70
N ALA A 322 -2.05 -5.29 30.67
CA ALA A 322 -1.72 -3.87 30.73
C ALA A 322 -2.97 -3.03 31.00
N PHE A 323 -4.08 -3.30 30.30
CA PHE A 323 -5.36 -2.62 30.51
C PHE A 323 -5.87 -2.81 31.95
N ASP A 324 -5.86 -4.04 32.45
CA ASP A 324 -6.27 -4.37 33.82
C ASP A 324 -5.36 -3.75 34.89
N SER A 325 -4.05 -3.66 34.62
CA SER A 325 -3.12 -2.98 35.51
C SER A 325 -3.46 -1.50 35.65
N VAL A 326 -3.67 -0.81 34.53
CA VAL A 326 -4.04 0.62 34.52
C VAL A 326 -5.38 0.84 35.22
N LYS A 327 -6.39 0.00 34.90
CA LYS A 327 -7.70 0.03 35.56
C LYS A 327 -7.57 -0.12 37.08
N ARG A 328 -6.81 -1.10 37.56
CA ARG A 328 -6.58 -1.31 39.00
C ARG A 328 -5.91 -0.12 39.68
N GLN A 329 -4.97 0.55 39.02
CA GLN A 329 -4.33 1.75 39.57
C GLN A 329 -5.34 2.88 39.81
N LEU A 330 -6.28 3.09 38.89
CA LEU A 330 -7.34 4.09 39.04
C LEU A 330 -8.26 3.77 40.23
N PHE A 331 -8.79 2.54 40.30
CA PHE A 331 -9.71 2.15 41.37
C PHE A 331 -9.04 2.12 42.75
N ARG A 332 -7.76 1.74 42.85
CA ARG A 332 -7.02 1.80 44.12
C ARG A 332 -6.92 3.23 44.65
N ARG A 333 -6.59 4.19 43.79
CA ARG A 333 -6.52 5.61 44.17
C ARG A 333 -7.89 6.18 44.54
N LEU A 334 -8.95 5.76 43.84
CA LEU A 334 -10.32 6.14 44.18
C LEU A 334 -10.73 5.62 45.56
N HIS A 335 -10.50 4.33 45.84
CA HIS A 335 -10.81 3.73 47.14
C HIS A 335 -10.02 4.36 48.30
N ALA A 336 -8.76 4.72 48.08
CA ALA A 336 -7.97 5.45 49.07
C ALA A 336 -8.61 6.82 49.40
N LYS A 337 -8.94 7.61 48.38
CA LYS A 337 -9.61 8.91 48.58
C LYS A 337 -10.97 8.78 49.28
N LEU A 338 -11.78 7.80 48.88
CA LEU A 338 -13.08 7.56 49.52
C LEU A 338 -12.92 7.11 50.98
N ARG A 339 -11.92 6.29 51.28
CA ARG A 339 -11.61 5.89 52.66
C ARG A 339 -11.19 7.08 53.51
N ASP A 340 -10.32 7.95 53.01
CA ASP A 340 -9.86 9.14 53.74
C ASP A 340 -11.01 10.14 54.00
N GLN A 341 -11.97 10.23 53.08
CA GLN A 341 -13.17 11.06 53.25
C GLN A 341 -14.17 10.46 54.25
N LEU A 342 -14.38 9.14 54.23
CA LEU A 342 -15.34 8.45 55.11
C LEU A 342 -14.78 8.21 56.52
N PHE A 343 -13.47 8.06 56.66
CA PHE A 343 -12.78 7.89 57.94
C PHE A 343 -11.63 8.90 58.06
N PRO A 344 -11.93 10.19 58.26
CA PRO A 344 -10.89 11.20 58.46
C PRO A 344 -10.05 10.82 59.67
N SER A 345 -8.73 10.76 59.50
CA SER A 345 -7.82 10.46 60.60
C SER A 345 -7.99 11.52 61.72
N PRO A 346 -8.05 11.14 63.01
CA PRO A 346 -8.31 12.07 64.12
C PRO A 346 -7.22 13.15 64.33
N SER A 347 -6.13 13.12 63.54
CA SER A 347 -5.03 14.09 63.59
C SER A 347 -5.02 15.10 62.42
N ALA A 348 -6.02 15.11 61.53
CA ALA A 348 -6.12 16.17 60.53
C ALA A 348 -6.63 17.47 61.22
N PRO A 349 -5.92 18.62 61.10
CA PRO A 349 -6.42 19.87 61.64
C PRO A 349 -7.76 20.18 60.98
N ARG A 350 -8.78 20.45 61.78
CA ARG A 350 -10.06 20.97 61.29
C ARG A 350 -9.75 22.25 60.50
N PRO A 351 -10.31 22.43 59.29
CA PRO A 351 -10.19 23.71 58.61
C PRO A 351 -10.82 24.77 59.52
N GLU A 352 -10.02 25.75 59.93
CA GLU A 352 -10.51 26.90 60.69
C GLU A 352 -11.65 27.54 59.90
N GLY A 353 -12.83 27.56 60.51
CA GLY A 353 -14.00 28.15 59.93
C GLY A 353 -13.79 29.64 59.71
N THR A 354 -13.74 30.05 58.44
CA THR A 354 -14.27 31.35 58.08
C THR A 354 -15.78 31.23 58.16
N PHE A 355 -16.37 31.81 59.21
CA PHE A 355 -17.79 32.08 59.26
C PHE A 355 -18.13 32.97 58.05
N LEU A 356 -18.66 32.37 57.00
CA LEU A 356 -19.50 33.11 56.06
C LEU A 356 -20.89 33.17 56.69
N GLU A 357 -21.32 34.38 57.01
CA GLU A 357 -22.68 34.71 57.44
C GLU A 357 -23.71 33.96 56.59
N ALA A 358 -24.76 33.48 57.27
CA ALA A 358 -25.90 32.86 56.62
C ALA A 358 -26.50 33.81 55.57
N PRO A 359 -26.81 33.35 54.34
CA PRO A 359 -27.51 34.19 53.39
C PRO A 359 -28.90 34.52 53.94
N ALA A 360 -29.24 35.81 53.93
CA ALA A 360 -30.56 36.30 54.31
C ALA A 360 -31.67 35.58 53.53
N ALA A 361 -32.80 35.34 54.20
CA ALA A 361 -33.96 34.69 53.63
C ALA A 361 -34.42 35.35 52.32
N PRO A 362 -34.82 34.57 51.30
CA PRO A 362 -35.32 35.13 50.05
C PRO A 362 -36.63 35.88 50.29
N PRO A 363 -36.89 37.00 49.58
CA PRO A 363 -38.18 37.68 49.66
C PRO A 363 -39.29 36.78 49.11
N ALA A 364 -40.46 36.86 49.73
CA ALA A 364 -41.64 36.07 49.39
C ALA A 364 -42.01 36.21 47.90
N ALA A 365 -42.29 35.07 47.26
CA ALA A 365 -42.76 35.02 45.88
C ALA A 365 -44.14 35.72 45.73
N PRO A 366 -44.38 36.46 44.64
CA PRO A 366 -45.71 37.00 44.36
C PRO A 366 -46.67 35.86 43.94
N ALA A 367 -47.93 36.00 44.35
CA ALA A 367 -48.99 35.04 44.09
C ALA A 367 -49.21 34.81 42.58
N LEU A 368 -49.28 33.54 42.18
CA LEU A 368 -49.66 33.10 40.83
C LEU A 368 -51.19 33.02 40.71
N GLU A 369 -51.75 33.80 39.79
CA GLU A 369 -53.11 33.65 39.25
C GLU A 369 -53.26 32.33 38.45
N PRO A 370 -54.45 31.68 38.44
CA PRO A 370 -54.62 30.39 37.79
C PRO A 370 -54.93 30.54 36.30
N GLY A 371 -53.94 30.22 35.45
CA GLY A 371 -54.07 30.16 34.00
C GLY A 371 -54.01 28.73 33.45
N ILE A 372 -55.12 28.29 32.88
CA ILE A 372 -55.39 27.00 32.24
C ILE A 372 -54.44 26.74 31.05
N GLY A 373 -53.85 25.55 30.97
CA GLY A 373 -53.03 25.13 29.83
C GLY A 373 -52.76 23.62 29.80
N VAL A 374 -53.51 22.91 28.96
CA VAL A 374 -53.51 21.46 28.71
C VAL A 374 -52.18 20.98 28.10
N LEU A 375 -51.66 19.83 28.55
CA LEU A 375 -50.67 19.03 27.82
C LEU A 375 -51.14 17.56 27.65
N PRO A 376 -50.80 16.88 26.54
CA PRO A 376 -51.41 15.61 26.15
C PRO A 376 -50.73 14.39 26.79
N ARG A 377 -51.53 13.34 26.98
CA ARG A 377 -51.15 12.01 27.49
C ARG A 377 -50.25 11.26 26.52
N GLY A 378 -49.16 10.68 27.01
CA GLY A 378 -48.41 9.68 26.23
C GLY A 378 -47.10 9.18 26.84
N SER A 379 -47.11 8.52 28.00
CA SER A 379 -46.01 7.60 28.40
C SER A 379 -46.37 6.79 29.66
N GLN A 380 -47.29 5.82 29.53
CA GLN A 380 -47.52 4.80 30.56
C GLN A 380 -47.43 3.36 30.03
N ARG A 381 -46.83 3.13 28.85
CA ARG A 381 -46.72 1.78 28.26
C ARG A 381 -45.32 1.17 28.20
N GLU A 382 -44.27 1.84 28.69
CA GLU A 382 -42.91 1.27 28.67
C GLU A 382 -42.43 0.77 30.04
N ALA A 383 -43.13 1.08 31.14
CA ALA A 383 -42.77 0.61 32.47
C ALA A 383 -43.20 -0.85 32.76
N GLU A 384 -44.15 -1.42 32.01
CA GLU A 384 -44.67 -2.79 32.25
C GLU A 384 -43.92 -3.91 31.51
N LEU A 385 -43.14 -3.61 30.46
CA LEU A 385 -42.38 -4.63 29.74
C LEU A 385 -41.06 -5.01 30.42
N VAL A 386 -40.51 -4.16 31.28
CA VAL A 386 -39.23 -4.42 31.98
C VAL A 386 -39.44 -5.31 33.21
N SER A 387 -40.62 -5.27 33.85
CA SER A 387 -40.92 -6.06 35.05
C SER A 387 -41.20 -7.56 34.75
N SER A 388 -41.72 -7.87 33.56
CA SER A 388 -42.09 -9.24 33.18
C SER A 388 -40.92 -10.11 32.73
N ARG A 389 -39.82 -9.53 32.25
CA ARG A 389 -38.59 -10.27 31.85
C ARG A 389 -37.73 -10.67 33.04
N SER A 390 -37.70 -9.90 34.12
CA SER A 390 -36.91 -10.21 35.31
C SER A 390 -37.48 -11.38 36.12
N ARG A 391 -38.81 -11.62 36.09
CA ARG A 391 -39.42 -12.77 36.78
C ARG A 391 -39.22 -14.11 36.07
N LYS A 392 -38.99 -14.13 34.75
CA LYS A 392 -38.74 -15.37 34.00
C LYS A 392 -37.31 -15.90 34.13
N ARG A 393 -36.35 -15.09 34.56
CA ARG A 393 -34.95 -15.49 34.71
C ARG A 393 -34.66 -16.12 36.09
N ALA A 394 -35.40 -15.74 37.13
CA ALA A 394 -35.24 -16.26 38.49
C ALA A 394 -35.84 -17.67 38.70
N SER A 395 -36.68 -18.18 37.78
CA SER A 395 -37.27 -19.52 37.89
C SER A 395 -36.48 -20.62 37.16
N LEU A 396 -35.41 -20.29 36.44
CA LEU A 396 -34.60 -21.26 35.68
C LEU A 396 -33.26 -21.64 36.36
N GLU A 397 -32.87 -20.97 37.44
CA GLU A 397 -31.60 -21.23 38.15
C GLU A 397 -31.74 -22.10 39.43
N ASN A 398 -32.95 -22.56 39.78
CA ASN A 398 -33.21 -23.40 40.97
C ASN A 398 -33.75 -24.81 40.64
N GLY A 399 -33.42 -25.37 39.47
CA GLY A 399 -33.89 -26.69 39.09
C GLY A 399 -32.93 -27.43 38.17
N SER A 400 -31.86 -28.00 38.74
CA SER A 400 -31.22 -29.27 38.36
C SER A 400 -30.12 -29.59 39.37
#